data_AF-A0A225VV90-F1
#
_entry.id   AF-A0A225VV90-F1
#
_cell.length_a   1.000
_cell.length_b   1.000
_cell.length_c   1.000
_cell.angle_alpha   90.00
_cell.angle_beta   90.00
_cell.angle_gamma   90.00
#
_symmetry.space_group_name_H-M   'P 1'
#
loop_
_entity.id
_entity.type
_entity.pdbx_description
1 polymer ?
#
loop_
_entity_poly.entity_id
_entity_poly.type
_entity_poly.pdbx_seq_one_letter_code
_entity_poly.pdbx_strand_id
1 'polypeptide(L)'
;MPSPQDPVKVAKAYERAQAKARVVRAFRNGRDWKAVAESNDLNYHAVRRAVLPAKQDPKQRATPVKVTVKIMSTIEAYIDEDCYQKSQQLHGGLEFDLQVSVSKASVHGALQGMLYSTKKLQVEKLTMDSSVNKAKRKEYIDK
;
A
#
# COMPACT_ATOMS: atom_id res chain seq x y z
N MET A 1 29.92 -15.24 -4.00
CA MET A 1 29.57 -16.07 -5.17
C MET A 1 28.35 -16.91 -4.78
N PRO A 2 27.20 -16.83 -5.49
CA PRO A 2 26.10 -17.75 -5.22
C PRO A 2 26.54 -19.18 -5.54
N SER A 3 26.24 -20.12 -4.64
CA SER A 3 26.61 -21.53 -4.79
C SER A 3 25.93 -22.14 -6.03
N PRO A 4 26.61 -22.97 -6.84
CA PRO A 4 25.99 -23.66 -7.96
C PRO A 4 24.76 -24.44 -7.51
N GLN A 5 23.61 -24.20 -8.15
CA GLN A 5 22.38 -24.93 -7.84
C GLN A 5 22.44 -26.32 -8.47
N ASP A 6 22.06 -27.35 -7.71
CA ASP A 6 22.06 -28.73 -8.22
C ASP A 6 21.14 -28.84 -9.46
N PRO A 7 21.65 -29.33 -10.60
CA PRO A 7 20.92 -29.33 -11.88
C PRO A 7 19.61 -30.14 -11.80
N VAL A 8 19.58 -31.19 -10.98
CA VAL A 8 18.39 -32.01 -10.72
C VAL A 8 17.28 -31.22 -10.02
N LYS A 9 17.62 -30.30 -9.12
CA LYS A 9 16.64 -29.47 -8.41
C LYS A 9 16.00 -28.45 -9.36
N VAL A 10 16.79 -27.89 -10.28
CA VAL A 10 16.32 -26.95 -11.30
C VAL A 10 15.36 -27.64 -12.27
N ALA A 11 15.69 -28.83 -12.75
CA ALA A 11 14.83 -29.61 -13.64
C ALA A 11 13.47 -29.94 -12.99
N LYS A 12 13.47 -30.46 -11.75
CA LYS A 12 12.23 -30.74 -11.00
C LYS A 12 11.40 -29.49 -10.75
N ALA A 13 12.04 -28.35 -10.48
CA ALA A 13 11.33 -27.08 -10.33
C ALA A 13 10.67 -26.62 -11.63
N TYR A 14 11.36 -26.79 -12.77
CA TYR A 14 10.85 -26.48 -14.09
C TYR A 14 9.64 -27.34 -14.46
N GLU A 15 9.73 -28.66 -14.26
CA GLU A 15 8.62 -29.59 -14.49
C GLU A 15 7.39 -29.24 -13.64
N ARG A 16 7.62 -28.92 -12.36
CA ARG A 16 6.56 -28.49 -11.46
C ARG A 16 5.93 -27.15 -11.89
N ALA A 17 6.70 -26.24 -12.46
CA ALA A 17 6.19 -24.99 -13.01
C ALA A 17 5.33 -25.24 -14.26
N GLN A 18 5.77 -26.12 -15.16
CA GLN A 18 5.01 -26.54 -16.34
C GLN A 18 3.70 -27.23 -15.98
N ALA A 19 3.72 -28.12 -14.99
CA ALA A 19 2.54 -28.78 -14.46
C ALA A 19 1.50 -27.75 -13.95
N LYS A 20 1.93 -26.74 -13.19
CA LYS A 20 1.03 -25.65 -12.74
C LYS A 20 0.47 -24.85 -13.91
N ALA A 21 1.28 -24.55 -14.93
CA ALA A 21 0.84 -23.81 -16.11
C ALA A 21 -0.25 -24.57 -16.88
N ARG A 22 -0.12 -25.90 -17.01
CA ARG A 22 -1.15 -26.76 -17.61
C ARG A 22 -2.48 -26.67 -16.86
N VAL A 23 -2.44 -26.69 -15.52
CA VAL A 23 -3.66 -26.59 -14.72
C VAL A 23 -4.31 -25.21 -14.83
N VAL A 24 -3.52 -24.12 -14.82
CA VAL A 24 -4.04 -22.76 -15.04
C VAL A 24 -4.67 -22.62 -16.43
N ARG A 25 -4.09 -23.24 -17.46
CA ARG A 25 -4.66 -23.25 -18.82
C ARG A 25 -5.99 -24.01 -18.86
N ALA A 26 -6.08 -25.17 -18.21
CA ALA A 26 -7.34 -25.92 -18.11
C ALA A 26 -8.43 -25.09 -17.42
N PHE A 27 -8.07 -24.39 -16.33
CA PHE A 27 -8.97 -23.49 -15.62
C PHE A 27 -9.48 -22.35 -16.51
N ARG A 28 -8.59 -21.66 -17.24
CA ARG A 28 -8.97 -20.58 -18.17
C ARG A 28 -9.86 -21.04 -19.31
N ASN A 29 -9.69 -22.28 -19.75
CA ASN A 29 -10.50 -22.88 -20.81
C ASN A 29 -11.83 -23.49 -20.30
N GLY A 30 -12.18 -23.29 -19.03
CA GLY A 30 -13.40 -23.83 -18.43
C GLY A 30 -13.43 -25.36 -18.28
N ARG A 31 -12.27 -26.03 -18.40
CA ARG A 31 -12.14 -27.49 -18.25
C ARG A 31 -11.97 -27.86 -16.78
N ASP A 32 -12.17 -29.15 -16.46
CA ASP A 32 -11.91 -29.65 -15.12
C ASP A 32 -10.40 -29.66 -14.81
N TRP A 33 -9.97 -28.59 -14.16
CA TRP A 33 -8.60 -28.36 -13.76
C TRP A 33 -8.17 -29.27 -12.58
N LYS A 34 -9.10 -29.87 -11.84
CA LYS A 34 -8.77 -30.82 -10.75
C LYS A 34 -8.29 -32.14 -11.33
N ALA A 35 -8.97 -32.67 -12.35
CA ALA A 35 -8.51 -33.85 -13.08
C ALA A 35 -7.13 -33.65 -13.74
N VAL A 36 -6.86 -32.42 -14.24
CA VAL A 36 -5.53 -32.07 -14.78
C VAL A 36 -4.47 -32.01 -13.66
N ALA A 37 -4.84 -31.63 -12.45
CA ALA A 37 -3.92 -31.63 -11.31
C ALA A 37 -3.55 -33.05 -10.85
N GLU A 38 -4.54 -33.94 -10.80
CA GLU A 38 -4.34 -35.36 -10.46
C GLU A 38 -3.40 -36.04 -11.46
N SER A 39 -3.60 -35.80 -12.77
CA SER A 39 -2.70 -36.34 -13.81
C SER A 39 -1.29 -35.75 -13.84
N ASN A 40 -1.03 -34.67 -13.08
CA ASN A 40 0.30 -34.06 -12.96
C ASN A 40 0.89 -34.22 -11.55
N ASP A 41 0.33 -35.11 -10.72
CA ASP A 41 0.75 -35.37 -9.33
C ASP A 41 0.86 -34.09 -8.47
N LEU A 42 -0.02 -33.12 -8.72
CA LEU A 42 -0.02 -31.86 -8.00
C LEU A 42 -1.02 -31.88 -6.85
N ASN A 43 -0.52 -31.63 -5.64
CA ASN A 43 -1.37 -31.40 -4.48
C ASN A 43 -2.38 -30.27 -4.73
N TYR A 44 -3.65 -30.51 -4.39
CA TYR A 44 -4.76 -29.56 -4.41
C TYR A 44 -4.37 -28.15 -3.91
N HIS A 45 -3.65 -28.03 -2.79
CA HIS A 45 -3.25 -26.72 -2.24
C HIS A 45 -2.27 -25.96 -3.15
N ALA A 46 -1.36 -26.68 -3.81
CA ALA A 46 -0.41 -26.07 -4.74
C ALA A 46 -1.12 -25.56 -6.00
N VAL A 47 -2.13 -26.30 -6.44
CA VAL A 47 -2.94 -25.99 -7.62
C VAL A 47 -3.89 -24.83 -7.34
N ARG A 48 -4.58 -24.85 -6.20
CA ARG A 48 -5.45 -23.76 -5.75
C ARG A 48 -4.69 -22.44 -5.69
N ARG A 49 -3.46 -22.43 -5.19
CA ARG A 49 -2.60 -21.23 -5.20
C ARG A 49 -2.21 -20.75 -6.60
N ALA A 50 -2.14 -21.64 -7.60
CA ALA A 50 -1.88 -21.27 -8.99
C ALA A 50 -3.13 -20.75 -9.70
N VAL A 51 -4.31 -21.31 -9.38
CA VAL A 51 -5.59 -20.97 -10.01
C VAL A 51 -6.21 -19.70 -9.40
N LEU A 52 -6.07 -19.46 -8.10
CA LEU A 52 -6.65 -18.28 -7.43
C LEU A 52 -6.22 -16.93 -8.06
N PRO A 53 -4.92 -16.70 -8.36
CA PRO A 53 -4.51 -15.50 -9.08
C PRO A 53 -5.04 -15.44 -10.52
N ALA A 54 -5.34 -16.58 -11.14
CA ALA A 54 -5.91 -16.64 -12.49
C ALA A 54 -7.44 -16.41 -12.51
N LYS A 55 -8.11 -16.50 -11.35
CA LYS A 55 -9.51 -16.10 -11.15
C LYS A 55 -9.67 -14.59 -10.99
N GLN A 56 -8.64 -13.94 -10.47
CA GLN A 56 -8.62 -12.50 -10.31
C GLN A 56 -8.08 -11.91 -11.60
N ASP A 57 -8.68 -10.82 -12.07
CA ASP A 57 -8.01 -10.00 -13.08
C ASP A 57 -6.63 -9.63 -12.56
N PRO A 58 -5.60 -9.62 -13.43
CA PRO A 58 -4.28 -9.19 -13.01
C PRO A 58 -4.44 -7.81 -12.39
N LYS A 59 -4.26 -7.72 -11.07
CA LYS A 59 -4.32 -6.46 -10.34
C LYS A 59 -3.29 -5.56 -11.00
N GLN A 60 -3.74 -4.64 -11.86
CA GLN A 60 -2.87 -3.73 -12.56
C GLN A 60 -2.09 -2.99 -11.48
N ARG A 61 -0.80 -3.30 -11.39
CA ARG A 61 0.09 -2.55 -10.52
C ARG A 61 0.12 -1.17 -11.16
N ALA A 62 -0.41 -0.17 -10.44
CA ALA A 62 -0.31 1.22 -10.84
C ALA A 62 1.17 1.49 -11.16
N THR A 63 1.41 2.12 -12.29
CA THR A 63 2.76 2.51 -12.68
C THR A 63 3.32 3.43 -11.60
N PRO A 64 4.57 3.20 -11.15
CA PRO A 64 5.15 4.03 -10.11
C PRO A 64 5.29 5.46 -10.63
N VAL A 65 4.45 6.37 -10.11
CA VAL A 65 4.60 7.81 -10.35
C VAL A 65 5.76 8.29 -9.51
N LYS A 66 6.81 8.78 -10.17
CA LYS A 66 7.90 9.46 -9.48
C LYS A 66 7.36 10.78 -8.92
N VAL A 67 7.59 11.03 -7.64
CA VAL A 67 7.34 12.33 -7.04
C VAL A 67 8.35 13.30 -7.64
N THR A 68 7.91 14.12 -8.59
CA THR A 68 8.74 15.12 -9.27
C THR A 68 8.84 16.38 -8.43
N VAL A 69 9.80 17.25 -8.75
CA VAL A 69 9.97 18.56 -8.08
C VAL A 69 8.67 19.36 -8.11
N LYS A 70 7.92 19.31 -9.22
CA LYS A 70 6.61 19.98 -9.34
C LYS A 70 5.59 19.48 -8.32
N ILE A 71 5.53 18.16 -8.11
CA ILE A 71 4.62 17.57 -7.12
C ILE A 71 5.05 17.98 -5.70
N MET A 72 6.37 17.97 -5.42
CA MET A 72 6.91 18.42 -4.13
C MET A 72 6.55 19.88 -3.85
N SER A 73 6.79 20.79 -4.81
CA SER A 73 6.52 22.22 -4.63
C SER A 73 5.03 22.51 -4.43
N THR A 74 4.15 21.73 -5.04
CA THR A 74 2.70 21.87 -4.82
C THR A 74 2.30 21.35 -3.43
N ILE A 75 2.90 20.24 -2.98
CA ILE A 75 2.71 19.75 -1.62
C ILE A 75 3.20 20.78 -0.58
N GLU A 76 4.34 21.44 -0.84
CA GLU A 76 4.86 22.54 0.00
C GLU A 76 3.85 23.68 0.10
N ALA A 77 3.38 24.19 -1.04
CA ALA A 77 2.40 25.28 -1.08
C ALA A 77 1.13 24.95 -0.27
N TYR A 78 0.59 23.73 -0.40
CA TYR A 78 -0.59 23.33 0.37
C TYR A 78 -0.37 23.30 1.89
N ILE A 79 0.83 22.91 2.34
CA ILE A 79 1.15 22.88 3.78
C ILE A 79 1.39 24.28 4.31
N ASP A 80 2.02 25.13 3.52
CA ASP A 80 2.24 26.54 3.87
C ASP A 80 0.90 27.29 3.97
N GLU A 81 -0.08 26.94 3.13
CA GLU A 81 -1.45 27.44 3.20
C GLU A 81 -2.21 26.88 4.41
N ASP A 82 -2.19 25.56 4.62
CA ASP A 82 -2.85 24.90 5.74
C ASP A 82 -2.10 23.63 6.19
N CYS A 83 -1.33 23.76 7.27
CA CYS A 83 -0.56 22.66 7.83
C CYS A 83 -1.40 21.57 8.49
N TYR A 84 -2.72 21.75 8.64
CA TYR A 84 -3.64 20.74 9.16
C TYR A 84 -4.17 19.79 8.09
N GLN A 85 -3.85 20.03 6.81
CA GLN A 85 -4.28 19.16 5.74
C GLN A 85 -3.73 17.74 5.91
N LYS A 86 -4.65 16.78 5.84
CA LYS A 86 -4.31 15.35 5.89
C LYS A 86 -3.78 14.91 4.54
N SER A 87 -2.96 13.85 4.51
CA SER A 87 -2.44 13.29 3.25
C SER A 87 -3.52 12.89 2.23
N GLN A 88 -4.76 12.63 2.68
CA GLN A 88 -5.89 12.39 1.78
C GLN A 88 -6.39 13.67 1.08
N GLN A 89 -6.34 14.82 1.75
CA GLN A 89 -6.70 16.11 1.17
C GLN A 89 -5.61 16.56 0.19
N LEU A 90 -4.33 16.44 0.58
CA LEU A 90 -3.19 16.68 -0.30
C LEU A 90 -3.25 15.81 -1.56
N HIS A 91 -3.60 14.53 -1.42
CA HIS A 91 -3.83 13.65 -2.57
C HIS A 91 -4.90 14.17 -3.53
N GLY A 92 -6.07 14.56 -3.00
CA GLY A 92 -7.16 15.08 -3.80
C GLY A 92 -6.81 16.40 -4.49
N GLY A 93 -6.06 17.28 -3.82
CA GLY A 93 -5.55 18.52 -4.40
C GLY A 93 -4.61 18.25 -5.58
N LEU A 94 -3.65 17.33 -5.42
CA LEU A 94 -2.74 16.95 -6.51
C LEU A 94 -3.45 16.33 -7.71
N GLU A 95 -4.49 15.54 -7.46
CA GLU A 95 -5.32 14.96 -8.51
C GLU A 95 -6.13 16.04 -9.25
N PHE A 96 -6.60 17.07 -8.54
CA PHE A 96 -7.34 18.18 -9.14
C PHE A 96 -6.43 19.15 -9.92
N ASP A 97 -5.33 19.60 -9.30
CA ASP A 97 -4.46 20.66 -9.87
C ASP A 97 -3.49 20.13 -10.92
N LEU A 98 -2.95 18.92 -10.73
CA LEU A 98 -1.91 18.36 -11.59
C LEU A 98 -2.41 17.19 -12.44
N GLN A 99 -3.63 16.69 -12.20
CA GLN A 99 -4.16 15.47 -12.83
C GLN A 99 -3.25 14.24 -12.61
N VAL A 100 -2.49 14.25 -11.51
CA VAL A 100 -1.59 13.15 -11.14
C VAL A 100 -2.15 12.41 -9.95
N SER A 101 -2.41 11.11 -10.12
CA SER A 101 -2.77 10.21 -9.02
C SER A 101 -1.50 9.72 -8.32
N VAL A 102 -1.25 10.22 -7.12
CA VAL A 102 -0.09 9.86 -6.29
C VAL A 102 -0.58 9.02 -5.12
N SER A 103 0.05 7.90 -4.78
CA SER A 103 -0.46 7.13 -3.62
C SER A 103 -0.36 7.94 -2.31
N LYS A 104 -1.30 7.73 -1.36
CA LYS A 104 -1.21 8.35 -0.01
C LYS A 104 0.14 8.09 0.67
N ALA A 105 0.71 6.90 0.46
CA ALA A 105 2.03 6.53 0.98
C ALA A 105 3.16 7.33 0.32
N SER A 106 3.04 7.65 -0.97
CA SER A 106 4.00 8.50 -1.69
C SER A 106 3.93 9.95 -1.20
N VAL A 107 2.73 10.49 -0.97
CA VAL A 107 2.57 11.82 -0.33
C VAL A 107 3.20 11.80 1.06
N HIS A 108 2.92 10.78 1.88
CA HIS A 108 3.54 10.66 3.20
C HIS A 108 5.07 10.57 3.14
N GLY A 109 5.63 9.80 2.20
CA GLY A 109 7.07 9.70 1.99
C GLY A 109 7.70 11.03 1.53
N ALA A 110 7.01 11.78 0.67
CA ALA A 110 7.42 13.12 0.25
C ALA A 110 7.51 14.07 1.46
N LEU A 111 6.47 14.10 2.29
CA LEU A 111 6.43 14.89 3.53
C LEU A 111 7.55 14.52 4.51
N GLN A 112 7.77 13.22 4.71
CA GLN A 112 8.82 12.72 5.58
C GLN A 112 10.22 13.10 5.06
N GLY A 113 10.41 13.12 3.73
CA GLY A 113 11.64 13.60 3.09
C GLY A 113 11.86 15.11 3.23
N MET A 114 10.80 15.88 3.43
CA MET A 114 10.82 17.34 3.60
C MET A 114 10.98 17.79 5.08
N LEU A 115 11.26 16.87 6.01
CA LEU A 115 11.37 17.14 7.45
C LEU A 115 10.05 17.56 8.15
N TYR A 116 8.89 17.48 7.49
CA TYR A 116 7.59 17.66 8.14
C TYR A 116 7.10 16.33 8.71
N SER A 117 7.10 16.21 10.04
CA SER A 117 6.49 15.05 10.69
C SER A 117 5.01 15.35 10.91
N THR A 118 4.12 14.65 10.19
CA THR A 118 2.67 14.64 10.50
C THR A 118 2.43 13.84 11.79
N LYS A 119 3.07 14.22 12.90
CA LYS A 119 2.63 13.77 14.22
C LYS A 119 1.23 14.33 14.40
N LYS A 120 0.34 13.53 14.99
CA LYS A 120 -0.94 14.02 15.48
C LYS A 120 -0.65 15.26 16.33
N LEU A 121 -0.96 16.45 15.82
CA LEU A 121 -1.02 17.64 16.65
C LEU A 121 -2.07 17.33 17.72
N GLN A 122 -1.62 17.17 18.97
CA GLN A 122 -2.54 17.18 20.09
C GLN A 122 -3.07 18.61 20.15
N VAL A 123 -4.32 18.78 19.72
CA VAL A 123 -5.04 20.03 19.93
C VAL A 123 -5.19 20.18 21.43
N GLU A 124 -4.33 21.00 22.02
CA GLU A 124 -4.59 21.51 23.37
C GLU A 124 -5.85 22.35 23.26
N LYS A 125 -6.95 21.84 23.82
CA LYS A 125 -8.21 22.58 23.78
C LYS A 125 -7.95 23.92 24.46
N LEU A 126 -8.19 25.05 23.77
CA LEU A 126 -8.09 26.41 24.35
C LEU A 126 -8.90 26.56 25.65
N THR A 127 -9.85 25.67 25.90
CA THR A 127 -10.57 25.59 27.17
C THR A 127 -9.67 25.21 28.36
N MET A 128 -8.63 24.38 28.19
CA MET A 128 -7.72 23.97 29.26
C MET A 128 -7.03 25.16 29.94
N ASP A 129 -6.74 26.21 29.17
CA ASP A 129 -6.06 27.43 29.63
C ASP A 129 -6.97 28.65 29.78
N SER A 130 -8.29 28.47 29.64
CA SER A 130 -9.24 29.55 29.91
C SER A 130 -9.15 30.03 31.35
N SER A 131 -9.27 31.35 31.57
CA SER A 131 -9.26 31.97 32.90
C SER A 131 -10.30 31.35 33.84
N VAL A 132 -11.44 30.93 33.29
CA VAL A 132 -12.52 30.23 34.00
C VAL A 132 -12.05 28.89 34.57
N ASN A 133 -11.32 28.09 33.77
CA ASN A 133 -10.81 26.80 34.23
C ASN A 133 -9.63 26.96 35.20
N LYS A 134 -8.82 28.01 35.05
CA LYS A 134 -7.79 28.37 36.05
C LYS A 134 -8.42 28.73 37.39
N ALA A 135 -9.51 29.50 37.39
CA ALA A 135 -10.25 29.85 38.61
C ALA A 135 -10.83 28.62 39.32
N LYS A 136 -11.48 27.71 38.57
CA LYS A 136 -12.04 26.46 39.13
C LYS A 136 -10.98 25.54 39.74
N ARG A 137 -9.78 25.47 39.15
CA ARG A 137 -8.65 24.70 39.72
C ARG A 137 -8.17 25.30 41.04
N LYS A 138 -8.08 26.62 41.12
CA LYS A 138 -7.71 27.32 42.36
C LYS A 138 -8.75 27.05 43.45
N GLU A 139 -10.04 27.19 43.14
CA GLU A 139 -11.13 26.92 44.09
C GLU A 139 -11.15 25.48 44.60
N TYR A 140 -10.74 24.50 43.77
CA TYR A 140 -10.62 23.11 44.19
C TYR A 140 -9.45 22.87 45.17
N ILE A 141 -8.34 23.60 45.02
CA ILE A 141 -7.16 23.51 45.89
C ILE A 141 -7.38 24.27 47.21
N ASP A 142 -8.11 25.39 47.16
CA ASP A 142 -8.39 26.23 48.31
C ASP A 142 -9.55 25.69 49.20
N LYS A 143 -10.17 24.57 48.81
CA LYS A 143 -11.17 23.81 49.60
C LYS A 143 -10.51 22.74 50.46
#